data_AF-A0AAJ8MCZ8-F1
#
_entry.id   AF-A0AAJ8MCZ8-F1
#
_cell.length_a   1.000
_cell.length_b   1.000
_cell.length_c   1.000
_cell.angle_alpha   90.00
_cell.angle_beta   90.00
_cell.angle_gamma   90.00
#
_symmetry.space_group_name_H-M   'P 1'
#
loop_
_entity.id
_entity.type
_entity.pdbx_description
1 polymer ?
#
loop_
_entity_poly.entity_id
_entity_poly.type
_entity_poly.pdbx_seq_one_letter_code
_entity_poly.pdbx_strand_id
1 'polypeptide(L)'
;MSLPLHQHQRTDSESTYELLPIKDTTYDQPRKMDSYQNQVKKSRHALPTRLEKLYMGVAAFEAITIAAIAFAVFGLVQANIHSQSAKVRTVPVYLAVFIMAQIFSLLYIFDALRARNIVQLIMHLFFNLCMLIYSILQIPQTRDALSDENAPGACGAYVRCTGPDSLFNILQKLMIVPPIIFGLCTIAFCIMIKFVHAQFGWAVFHLVGASPDLKRAHRHYQTMISLLKMLLFFGLAFCTADDVRLSRADGGGYCIFHL
;
A
#
# COMPACT_ATOMS: atom_id res chain seq x y z
N MET A 1 -71.59 -19.35 10.51
CA MET A 1 -71.80 -18.01 11.11
C MET A 1 -71.71 -18.24 12.61
N SER A 2 -70.64 -17.97 13.36
CA SER A 2 -69.60 -16.94 13.26
C SER A 2 -68.38 -17.35 14.12
N LEU A 3 -67.16 -17.03 13.67
CA LEU A 3 -65.93 -16.86 14.49
C LEU A 3 -66.01 -15.55 15.33
N PRO A 4 -65.00 -15.12 16.13
CA PRO A 4 -63.65 -15.67 16.46
C PRO A 4 -63.35 -15.72 18.00
N LEU A 5 -62.41 -16.50 18.56
CA LEU A 5 -60.93 -16.48 18.51
C LEU A 5 -60.27 -15.27 19.22
N HIS A 6 -59.64 -15.53 20.38
CA HIS A 6 -58.49 -14.74 20.87
C HIS A 6 -57.69 -15.55 21.92
N GLN A 7 -56.46 -15.94 21.60
CA GLN A 7 -55.40 -16.02 22.60
C GLN A 7 -54.08 -15.61 21.97
N HIS A 8 -53.42 -14.69 22.66
CA HIS A 8 -52.25 -13.96 22.26
C HIS A 8 -51.10 -14.43 23.17
N GLN A 9 -49.99 -14.84 22.53
CA GLN A 9 -48.59 -14.76 23.00
C GLN A 9 -48.21 -15.63 24.22
N ARG A 10 -46.98 -16.14 24.38
CA ARG A 10 -45.64 -15.86 23.82
C ARG A 10 -44.72 -17.01 24.29
N THR A 11 -43.79 -17.46 23.47
CA THR A 11 -42.44 -17.87 23.94
C THR A 11 -41.48 -17.90 22.75
N ASP A 12 -40.45 -17.06 22.86
CA ASP A 12 -39.30 -16.97 21.98
C ASP A 12 -38.34 -18.14 22.25
N SER A 13 -37.93 -18.87 21.21
CA SER A 13 -36.58 -19.46 21.06
C SER A 13 -36.52 -20.33 19.80
N GLU A 14 -35.40 -20.25 19.10
CA GLU A 14 -35.03 -21.07 17.94
C GLU A 14 -35.61 -20.59 16.59
N SER A 15 -34.90 -19.65 15.97
CA SER A 15 -35.06 -19.34 14.55
C SER A 15 -34.55 -20.53 13.74
N THR A 16 -35.41 -21.53 13.57
CA THR A 16 -35.33 -22.54 12.53
C THR A 16 -35.08 -21.83 11.20
N TYR A 17 -33.94 -22.09 10.58
CA TYR A 17 -33.73 -21.80 9.17
C TYR A 17 -34.68 -22.72 8.38
N GLU A 18 -35.94 -22.31 8.23
CA GLU A 18 -36.85 -22.95 7.30
C GLU A 18 -36.19 -22.92 5.92
N LEU A 19 -35.81 -24.10 5.43
CA LEU A 19 -35.40 -24.33 4.06
C LEU A 19 -36.57 -23.92 3.16
N LEU A 20 -36.55 -22.68 2.68
CA LEU A 20 -37.35 -22.28 1.53
C LEU A 20 -37.01 -23.23 0.38
N PRO A 21 -38.03 -23.76 -0.33
CA PRO A 21 -37.81 -24.75 -1.37
C PRO A 21 -36.84 -24.18 -2.41
N ILE A 22 -35.74 -24.91 -2.62
CA ILE A 22 -34.75 -24.60 -3.67
C ILE A 22 -35.50 -24.64 -4.99
N LYS A 23 -35.81 -23.46 -5.54
CA LYS A 23 -36.36 -23.33 -6.87
C LYS A 23 -35.26 -23.75 -7.84
N ASP A 24 -35.38 -24.95 -8.40
CA ASP A 24 -34.44 -25.56 -9.33
C ASP A 24 -34.03 -24.58 -10.45
N THR A 25 -32.94 -23.86 -10.20
CA THR A 25 -32.24 -23.00 -11.16
C THR A 25 -30.98 -23.68 -11.67
N THR A 26 -30.78 -24.95 -11.30
CA THR A 26 -29.55 -25.73 -11.45
C THR A 26 -29.16 -26.01 -12.91
N TYR A 27 -30.08 -25.90 -13.88
CA TYR A 27 -29.76 -26.18 -15.29
C TYR A 27 -29.39 -24.96 -16.15
N ASP A 28 -29.67 -23.73 -15.73
CA ASP A 28 -29.33 -22.51 -16.50
C ASP A 28 -28.12 -21.75 -15.92
N GLN A 29 -27.62 -22.18 -14.75
CA GLN A 29 -26.46 -21.62 -14.07
C GLN A 29 -25.11 -21.71 -14.82
N PRO A 30 -24.72 -22.81 -15.50
CA PRO A 30 -23.39 -22.89 -16.10
C PRO A 30 -23.23 -21.86 -17.23
N ARG A 31 -24.25 -21.71 -18.10
CA ARG A 31 -24.22 -20.77 -19.22
C ARG A 31 -24.24 -19.31 -18.76
N LYS A 32 -24.97 -19.01 -17.68
CA LYS A 32 -25.02 -17.67 -17.07
C LYS A 32 -23.71 -17.33 -16.38
N MET A 33 -23.08 -18.30 -15.72
CA MET A 33 -21.77 -18.14 -15.09
C MET A 33 -20.66 -17.98 -16.13
N ASP A 34 -20.70 -18.71 -17.24
CA ASP A 34 -19.75 -18.59 -18.36
C ASP A 34 -19.88 -17.24 -19.08
N SER A 35 -21.11 -16.76 -19.26
CA SER A 35 -21.35 -15.42 -19.81
C SER A 35 -20.96 -14.32 -18.83
N TYR A 36 -21.17 -14.50 -17.53
CA TYR A 36 -20.62 -13.61 -16.49
C TYR A 36 -19.08 -13.63 -16.50
N GLN A 37 -18.46 -14.81 -16.54
CA GLN A 37 -17.02 -15.02 -16.61
C GLN A 37 -16.41 -14.38 -17.87
N ASN A 38 -17.08 -14.53 -19.01
CA ASN A 38 -16.64 -13.96 -20.28
C ASN A 38 -16.82 -12.43 -20.32
N GLN A 39 -17.89 -11.89 -19.71
CA GLN A 39 -18.03 -10.44 -19.55
C GLN A 39 -17.00 -9.86 -18.58
N VAL A 40 -16.68 -10.59 -17.49
CA VAL A 40 -15.59 -10.24 -16.57
C VAL A 40 -14.23 -10.29 -17.29
N LYS A 41 -13.94 -11.34 -18.07
CA LYS A 41 -12.71 -11.44 -18.88
C LYS A 41 -12.60 -10.32 -19.91
N LYS A 42 -13.69 -9.97 -20.59
CA LYS A 42 -13.74 -8.88 -21.58
C LYS A 42 -13.55 -7.51 -20.93
N SER A 43 -14.09 -7.30 -19.72
CA SER A 43 -13.92 -6.06 -18.94
C SER A 43 -12.49 -5.89 -18.41
N ARG A 44 -11.78 -6.98 -18.06
CA ARG A 44 -10.34 -6.93 -17.68
C ARG A 44 -9.43 -6.38 -18.78
N HIS A 45 -9.86 -6.42 -20.04
CA HIS A 45 -9.13 -5.92 -21.21
C HIS A 45 -9.60 -4.56 -21.72
N ALA A 46 -10.49 -3.86 -21.00
CA ALA A 46 -10.85 -2.49 -21.37
C ALA A 46 -9.60 -1.59 -21.27
N LEU A 47 -9.22 -0.96 -22.40
CA LEU A 47 -8.03 -0.13 -22.51
C LEU A 47 -7.97 0.91 -21.38
N PRO A 48 -6.77 1.18 -20.84
CA PRO A 48 -6.62 2.13 -19.75
C PRO A 48 -7.12 3.51 -20.18
N THR A 49 -8.11 4.03 -19.44
CA THR A 49 -8.68 5.35 -19.71
C THR A 49 -7.61 6.43 -19.52
N ARG A 50 -7.75 7.59 -20.17
CA ARG A 50 -6.76 8.69 -20.06
C ARG A 50 -6.46 9.06 -18.60
N LEU A 51 -7.47 8.94 -17.74
CA LEU A 51 -7.35 9.21 -16.31
C LEU A 51 -6.56 8.13 -15.56
N GLU A 52 -6.79 6.84 -15.86
CA GLU A 52 -6.01 5.73 -15.30
C GLU A 52 -4.54 5.84 -15.70
N LYS A 53 -4.25 6.22 -16.96
CA LYS A 53 -2.88 6.49 -17.43
C LYS A 53 -2.25 7.68 -16.71
N LEU A 54 -3.01 8.76 -16.51
CA LEU A 54 -2.53 9.93 -15.77
C LEU A 54 -2.21 9.57 -14.32
N TYR A 55 -3.07 8.77 -13.67
CA TYR A 55 -2.86 8.36 -12.28
C TYR A 55 -1.58 7.54 -12.15
N MET A 56 -1.40 6.58 -13.07
CA MET A 56 -0.17 5.78 -13.15
C MET A 56 1.06 6.64 -13.46
N GLY A 57 0.93 7.65 -14.32
CA GLY A 57 2.02 8.58 -14.65
C GLY A 57 2.47 9.41 -13.44
N VAL A 58 1.52 9.93 -12.65
CA VAL A 58 1.84 10.67 -11.41
C VAL A 58 2.52 9.77 -10.39
N ALA A 59 2.01 8.54 -10.19
CA ALA A 59 2.62 7.58 -9.28
C ALA A 59 4.03 7.15 -9.73
N ALA A 60 4.23 6.94 -11.04
CA ALA A 60 5.55 6.62 -11.60
C ALA A 60 6.55 7.77 -11.39
N PHE A 61 6.11 9.00 -11.62
CA PHE A 61 6.93 10.19 -11.36
C PHE A 61 7.36 10.25 -9.89
N GLU A 62 6.41 10.12 -8.96
CA GLU A 62 6.69 10.09 -7.52
C GLU A 62 7.67 8.97 -7.15
N ALA A 63 7.42 7.74 -7.61
CA ALA A 63 8.28 6.60 -7.35
C ALA A 63 9.71 6.82 -7.84
N ILE A 64 9.89 7.33 -9.06
CA ILE A 64 11.20 7.58 -9.65
C ILE A 64 11.93 8.70 -8.91
N THR A 65 11.27 9.82 -8.62
CA THR A 65 11.88 10.94 -7.90
C THR A 65 12.33 10.54 -6.50
N ILE A 66 11.47 9.83 -5.75
CA ILE A 66 11.80 9.36 -4.40
C ILE A 66 12.93 8.33 -4.43
N ALA A 67 12.90 7.38 -5.38
CA ALA A 67 13.95 6.38 -5.51
C ALA A 67 15.31 7.04 -5.85
N ALA A 68 15.34 8.01 -6.77
CA ALA A 68 16.55 8.73 -7.14
C ALA A 68 17.17 9.47 -5.94
N ILE A 69 16.32 10.12 -5.13
CA ILE A 69 16.76 10.77 -3.88
C ILE A 69 17.32 9.73 -2.90
N ALA A 70 16.63 8.60 -2.71
CA ALA A 70 17.08 7.55 -1.80
C ALA A 70 18.46 6.98 -2.20
N PHE A 71 18.69 6.75 -3.50
CA PHE A 71 19.99 6.31 -4.01
C PHE A 71 21.08 7.37 -3.84
N ALA A 72 20.77 8.65 -4.07
CA ALA A 72 21.72 9.74 -3.87
C ALA A 72 22.13 9.88 -2.38
N VAL A 73 21.17 9.78 -1.46
CA VAL A 73 21.43 9.74 -0.02
C VAL A 73 22.32 8.53 0.33
N PHE A 74 21.97 7.34 -0.16
CA PHE A 74 22.75 6.13 0.10
C PHE A 74 24.19 6.23 -0.40
N GLY A 75 24.38 6.74 -1.61
CA GLY A 75 25.70 6.97 -2.20
C GLY A 75 26.54 7.95 -1.38
N LEU A 76 25.94 9.05 -0.90
CA LEU A 76 26.64 10.02 -0.07
C LEU A 76 27.04 9.45 1.29
N VAL A 77 26.16 8.66 1.92
CA VAL A 77 26.42 7.98 3.19
C VAL A 77 27.57 6.96 3.04
N GLN A 78 27.53 6.12 2.00
CA GLN A 78 28.55 5.09 1.78
C GLN A 78 29.92 5.67 1.37
N ALA A 79 29.94 6.79 0.66
CA ALA A 79 31.18 7.44 0.25
C ALA A 79 31.91 8.14 1.41
N ASN A 80 31.22 8.51 2.48
CA ASN A 80 31.78 9.33 3.55
C ASN A 80 31.88 8.61 4.91
N ILE A 81 31.14 7.51 5.11
CA ILE A 81 31.09 6.82 6.41
C ILE A 81 31.79 5.47 6.36
N HIS A 82 32.99 5.44 6.94
CA HIS A 82 33.79 4.22 7.07
C HIS A 82 33.55 3.47 8.39
N SER A 83 33.03 4.14 9.43
CA SER A 83 32.75 3.52 10.74
C SER A 83 31.35 2.91 10.80
N GLN A 84 31.26 1.62 11.12
CA GLN A 84 30.02 0.82 11.11
C GLN A 84 29.42 0.63 12.51
N SER A 85 29.25 1.72 13.26
CA SER A 85 28.55 1.69 14.55
C SER A 85 27.10 1.20 14.37
N ALA A 86 26.56 0.49 15.36
CA ALA A 86 25.25 -0.18 15.28
C ALA A 86 24.11 0.79 14.90
N LYS A 87 24.21 2.06 15.31
CA LYS A 87 23.21 3.10 15.01
C LYS A 87 23.33 3.64 13.60
N VAL A 88 24.53 3.73 13.02
CA VAL A 88 24.75 4.13 11.61
C VAL A 88 24.15 3.10 10.65
N ARG A 89 24.11 1.82 11.04
CA ARG A 89 23.52 0.73 10.24
C ARG A 89 22.01 0.87 10.05
N THR A 90 21.31 1.74 10.79
CA THR A 90 19.86 1.96 10.59
C THR A 90 19.56 2.85 9.38
N VAL A 91 20.50 3.70 8.95
CA VAL A 91 20.26 4.63 7.82
C VAL A 91 19.98 3.87 6.51
N PRO A 92 20.80 2.87 6.10
CA PRO A 92 20.48 2.04 4.93
C PRO A 92 19.16 1.27 5.05
N VAL A 93 18.79 0.84 6.26
CA VAL A 93 17.52 0.14 6.51
C VAL A 93 16.33 1.04 6.14
N TYR A 94 16.34 2.29 6.60
CA TYR A 94 15.27 3.23 6.29
C TYR A 94 15.15 3.51 4.78
N LEU A 95 16.30 3.64 4.10
CA LEU A 95 16.34 3.87 2.64
C LEU A 95 15.86 2.64 1.84
N ALA A 96 16.20 1.43 2.29
CA ALA A 96 15.73 0.19 1.66
C ALA A 96 14.21 0.03 1.75
N VAL A 97 13.63 0.31 2.93
CA VAL A 97 12.17 0.32 3.12
C VAL A 97 11.51 1.37 2.22
N PHE A 98 12.12 2.55 2.08
CA PHE A 98 11.65 3.59 1.17
C PHE A 98 11.56 3.11 -0.28
N ILE A 99 12.63 2.51 -0.81
CA ILE A 99 12.67 2.03 -2.20
C ILE A 99 11.66 0.89 -2.40
N MET A 100 11.58 -0.05 -1.46
CA MET A 100 10.61 -1.14 -1.51
C MET A 100 9.18 -0.60 -1.52
N ALA A 101 8.88 0.39 -0.68
CA ALA A 101 7.57 1.03 -0.62
C ALA A 101 7.16 1.64 -1.96
N GLN A 102 8.07 2.32 -2.67
CA GLN A 102 7.76 2.91 -3.97
C GLN A 102 7.47 1.83 -5.03
N ILE A 103 8.24 0.74 -5.06
CA ILE A 103 8.00 -0.38 -5.98
C ILE A 103 6.64 -1.02 -5.68
N PHE A 104 6.38 -1.32 -4.41
CA PHE A 104 5.10 -1.90 -3.98
C PHE A 104 3.93 -0.99 -4.33
N SER A 105 4.06 0.32 -4.09
CA SER A 105 3.05 1.33 -4.41
C SER A 105 2.65 1.28 -5.89
N LEU A 106 3.63 1.28 -6.81
CA LEU A 106 3.35 1.18 -8.26
C LEU A 106 2.62 -0.10 -8.64
N LEU A 107 3.08 -1.25 -8.15
CA LEU A 107 2.45 -2.54 -8.42
C LEU A 107 1.03 -2.60 -7.85
N TYR A 108 0.82 -2.02 -6.68
CA TYR A 108 -0.46 -2.00 -6.00
C TYR A 108 -1.48 -1.13 -6.74
N ILE A 109 -1.08 0.06 -7.21
CA ILE A 109 -1.93 0.92 -8.04
C ILE A 109 -2.22 0.24 -9.38
N PHE A 110 -1.22 -0.37 -10.02
CA PHE A 110 -1.40 -1.06 -11.29
C PHE A 110 -2.44 -2.19 -11.18
N ASP A 111 -2.35 -3.00 -10.13
CA ASP A 111 -3.34 -4.02 -9.81
C ASP A 111 -4.73 -3.40 -9.51
N ALA A 112 -4.79 -2.31 -8.74
CA ALA A 112 -6.03 -1.62 -8.40
C ALA A 112 -6.76 -1.08 -9.64
N LEU A 113 -6.03 -0.45 -10.57
CA LEU A 113 -6.59 0.09 -11.81
C LEU A 113 -7.04 -1.04 -12.74
N ARG A 114 -6.24 -2.11 -12.88
CA ARG A 114 -6.63 -3.28 -13.69
C ARG A 114 -7.87 -3.99 -13.13
N ALA A 115 -7.96 -4.12 -11.80
CA ALA A 115 -9.11 -4.71 -11.14
C ALA A 115 -10.32 -3.76 -11.04
N ARG A 116 -10.16 -2.49 -11.45
CA ARG A 116 -11.14 -1.40 -11.27
C ARG A 116 -11.65 -1.32 -9.82
N ASN A 117 -10.75 -1.55 -8.87
CA ASN A 117 -11.06 -1.65 -7.46
C ASN A 117 -10.72 -0.33 -6.75
N ILE A 118 -11.77 0.42 -6.38
CA ILE A 118 -11.59 1.68 -5.66
C ILE A 118 -11.06 1.49 -4.23
N VAL A 119 -11.39 0.37 -3.57
CA VAL A 119 -10.94 0.14 -2.19
C VAL A 119 -9.41 0.06 -2.16
N GLN A 120 -8.80 -0.60 -3.14
CA GLN A 120 -7.35 -0.61 -3.28
C GLN A 120 -6.78 0.79 -3.53
N LEU A 121 -7.40 1.63 -4.36
CA LEU A 121 -6.93 3.00 -4.55
C LEU A 121 -7.02 3.85 -3.27
N ILE A 122 -8.05 3.67 -2.45
CA ILE A 122 -8.19 4.35 -1.15
C ILE A 122 -7.11 3.86 -0.18
N MET A 123 -6.83 2.56 -0.15
CA MET A 123 -5.76 1.99 0.68
C MET A 123 -4.38 2.49 0.24
N HIS A 124 -4.15 2.65 -1.05
CA HIS A 124 -2.93 3.27 -1.57
C HIS A 124 -2.80 4.73 -1.11
N LEU A 125 -3.89 5.52 -1.11
CA LEU A 125 -3.86 6.89 -0.59
C LEU A 125 -3.47 6.93 0.89
N PHE A 126 -4.02 6.03 1.70
CA PHE A 126 -3.63 5.90 3.11
C PHE A 126 -2.17 5.47 3.26
N PHE A 127 -1.70 4.53 2.42
CA PHE A 127 -0.30 4.14 2.39
C PHE A 127 0.63 5.31 2.05
N ASN A 128 0.26 6.16 1.09
CA ASN A 128 1.03 7.34 0.74
C ASN A 128 1.14 8.34 1.91
N LEU A 129 0.06 8.50 2.69
CA LEU A 129 0.07 9.30 3.91
C LEU A 129 1.00 8.71 4.99
N CYS A 130 0.99 7.38 5.16
CA CYS A 130 1.92 6.71 6.06
C CYS A 130 3.38 6.92 5.63
N MET A 131 3.66 6.83 4.32
CA MET A 131 5.00 7.07 3.77
C MET A 131 5.44 8.54 3.94
N LEU A 132 4.50 9.49 3.86
CA LEU A 132 4.75 10.89 4.18
C LEU A 132 5.22 11.02 5.64
N ILE A 133 4.47 10.47 6.60
CA ILE A 133 4.86 10.50 8.02
C ILE A 133 6.22 9.82 8.23
N TYR A 134 6.43 8.68 7.59
CA TYR A 134 7.70 7.95 7.64
C TYR A 134 8.87 8.78 7.14
N SER A 135 8.70 9.54 6.04
CA SER A 135 9.75 10.43 5.51
C SER A 135 10.12 11.55 6.50
N ILE A 136 9.14 12.07 7.24
CA ILE A 136 9.37 13.10 8.27
C ILE A 136 10.14 12.50 9.45
N LEU A 137 9.74 11.32 9.92
CA LEU A 137 10.37 10.65 11.06
C LEU A 137 11.82 10.21 10.77
N GLN A 138 12.14 9.90 9.51
CA GLN A 138 13.49 9.49 9.11
C GLN A 138 14.54 10.58 9.31
N ILE A 139 14.18 11.86 9.18
CA ILE A 139 15.12 13.00 9.27
C ILE A 139 15.81 13.06 10.65
N PRO A 140 15.09 13.18 11.78
CA PRO A 140 15.73 13.21 13.10
C PRO A 140 16.42 11.88 13.44
N GLN A 141 15.85 10.73 13.05
CA GLN A 141 16.46 9.43 13.29
C GLN A 141 17.81 9.29 12.58
N THR A 142 17.92 9.82 11.36
CA THR A 142 19.18 9.84 10.62
C THR A 142 20.18 10.79 11.27
N ARG A 143 19.73 11.95 11.79
CA ARG A 143 20.57 12.88 12.55
C ARG A 143 21.18 12.21 13.77
N ASP A 144 20.35 11.52 14.55
CA ASP A 144 20.76 10.89 15.81
C ASP A 144 21.66 9.67 15.53
N ALA A 145 21.45 8.96 14.42
CA ALA A 145 22.36 7.90 13.96
C ALA A 145 23.76 8.43 13.57
N LEU A 146 23.82 9.67 13.06
CA LEU A 146 25.04 10.35 12.59
C LEU A 146 25.71 11.26 13.64
N SER A 147 25.12 11.40 14.83
CA SER A 147 25.66 12.28 15.88
C SER A 147 27.06 11.82 16.31
N ASP A 148 27.95 12.78 16.62
CA ASP A 148 29.34 12.52 17.01
C ASP A 148 29.47 11.52 18.19
N GLU A 149 28.48 11.44 19.09
CA GLU A 149 28.44 10.47 20.21
C GLU A 149 28.29 9.01 19.73
N ASN A 150 27.53 8.79 18.66
CA ASN A 150 27.21 7.46 18.14
C ASN A 150 28.18 7.01 17.05
N ALA A 151 28.90 7.96 16.44
CA ALA A 151 29.79 7.74 15.32
C ALA A 151 31.03 8.67 15.38
N PRO A 152 31.87 8.57 16.43
CA PRO A 152 33.04 9.44 16.59
C PRO A 152 34.02 9.26 15.43
N GLY A 153 34.36 10.37 14.75
CA GLY A 153 35.28 10.37 13.59
C GLY A 153 34.73 9.70 12.32
N ALA A 154 33.44 9.38 12.27
CA ALA A 154 32.84 8.61 11.18
C ALA A 154 32.61 9.42 9.89
N CYS A 155 32.85 10.73 9.89
CA CYS A 155 32.48 11.62 8.77
C CYS A 155 33.57 11.86 7.73
N GLY A 156 34.62 11.03 7.73
CA GLY A 156 35.60 10.98 6.66
C GLY A 156 36.20 12.35 6.35
N ALA A 157 35.88 12.89 5.18
CA ALA A 157 36.40 14.17 4.68
C ALA A 157 35.82 15.43 5.37
N TYR A 158 34.78 15.31 6.19
CA TYR A 158 34.18 16.42 6.92
C TYR A 158 34.70 16.49 8.36
N VAL A 159 35.09 17.69 8.81
CA VAL A 159 35.64 17.94 10.15
C VAL A 159 34.65 17.60 11.27
N ARG A 160 33.33 17.66 11.00
CA ARG A 160 32.26 17.33 11.95
C ARG A 160 31.12 16.59 11.25
N CYS A 161 30.46 15.65 11.94
CA CYS A 161 29.26 14.99 11.43
C CYS A 161 28.01 15.85 11.55
N THR A 162 27.93 16.65 12.63
CA THR A 162 26.79 17.49 12.95
C THR A 162 27.22 18.95 13.16
N GLY A 163 26.53 19.92 12.53
CA GLY A 163 26.80 21.36 12.66
C GLY A 163 26.58 22.17 11.37
N PRO A 164 26.83 23.49 11.40
CA PRO A 164 26.92 24.32 10.18
C PRO A 164 28.03 23.77 9.27
N ASP A 165 27.74 23.63 7.97
CA ASP A 165 28.63 23.05 6.94
C ASP A 165 29.05 21.57 7.12
N SER A 166 28.27 20.78 7.89
CA SER A 166 28.50 19.35 8.04
C SER A 166 27.82 18.50 6.94
N LEU A 167 28.26 17.24 6.80
CA LEU A 167 27.65 16.24 5.91
C LEU A 167 26.13 16.09 6.13
N PHE A 168 25.69 16.18 7.38
CA PHE A 168 24.27 16.12 7.72
C PHE A 168 23.47 17.29 7.14
N ASN A 169 24.04 18.49 6.97
CA ASN A 169 23.34 19.62 6.35
C ASN A 169 23.00 19.33 4.87
N ILE A 170 23.90 18.66 4.14
CA ILE A 170 23.67 18.24 2.76
C ILE A 170 22.59 17.14 2.72
N LEU A 171 22.71 16.13 3.60
CA LEU A 171 21.71 15.06 3.72
C LEU A 171 20.33 15.60 4.07
N GLN A 172 20.23 16.53 5.02
CA GLN A 172 18.97 17.13 5.46
C GLN A 172 18.27 17.85 4.30
N LYS A 173 19.02 18.58 3.47
CA LYS A 173 18.48 19.23 2.26
C LYS A 173 17.94 18.23 1.24
N LEU A 174 18.50 17.02 1.19
CA LEU A 174 18.04 15.97 0.28
C LEU A 174 16.85 15.19 0.87
N MET A 175 16.84 14.96 2.18
CA MET A 175 15.78 14.24 2.91
C MET A 175 14.50 15.06 3.15
N ILE A 176 14.54 16.39 3.03
CA ILE A 176 13.32 17.22 3.07
C ILE A 176 12.53 17.17 1.75
N VAL A 177 13.14 16.73 0.65
CA VAL A 177 12.46 16.66 -0.65
C VAL A 177 11.36 15.57 -0.66
N PRO A 178 11.59 14.34 -0.15
CA PRO A 178 10.56 13.32 -0.05
C PRO A 178 9.22 13.75 0.58
N PRO A 179 9.17 14.33 1.80
CA PRO A 179 7.88 14.72 2.40
C PRO A 179 7.13 15.76 1.56
N ILE A 180 7.83 16.66 0.88
CA ILE A 180 7.21 17.66 -0.01
C ILE A 180 6.57 16.96 -1.22
N ILE A 181 7.29 16.03 -1.85
CA ILE A 181 6.77 15.28 -3.01
C ILE A 181 5.59 14.40 -2.61
N PHE A 182 5.69 13.63 -1.52
CA PHE A 182 4.55 12.85 -1.00
C PHE A 182 3.35 13.75 -0.70
N GLY A 183 3.56 14.94 -0.12
CA GLY A 183 2.49 15.89 0.17
C GLY A 183 1.76 16.35 -1.09
N LEU A 184 2.52 16.79 -2.10
CA LEU A 184 1.97 17.25 -3.38
C LEU A 184 1.25 16.13 -4.14
N CYS A 185 1.87 14.95 -4.21
CA CYS A 185 1.28 13.79 -4.88
C CYS A 185 0.04 13.27 -4.16
N THR A 186 0.02 13.28 -2.82
CA THR A 186 -1.18 12.91 -2.03
C THR A 186 -2.35 13.82 -2.34
N ILE A 187 -2.13 15.14 -2.44
CA ILE A 187 -3.18 16.10 -2.84
C ILE A 187 -3.66 15.79 -4.26
N ALA A 188 -2.73 15.55 -5.20
CA ALA A 188 -3.08 15.18 -6.57
C ALA A 188 -3.93 13.89 -6.61
N PHE A 189 -3.54 12.84 -5.88
CA PHE A 189 -4.30 11.60 -5.79
C PHE A 189 -5.68 11.78 -5.16
N CYS A 190 -5.81 12.61 -4.12
CA CYS A 190 -7.10 12.98 -3.52
C CYS A 190 -8.06 13.63 -4.53
N ILE A 191 -7.55 14.45 -5.45
CA ILE A 191 -8.35 15.06 -6.50
C ILE A 191 -8.72 14.00 -7.54
N MET A 192 -7.74 13.23 -8.01
CA MET A 192 -7.92 12.25 -9.07
C MET A 192 -8.83 11.09 -8.66
N ILE A 193 -8.77 10.63 -7.41
CA ILE A 193 -9.57 9.50 -6.90
C ILE A 193 -11.07 9.81 -6.99
N LYS A 194 -11.49 11.09 -6.85
CA LYS A 194 -12.88 11.49 -7.04
C LYS A 194 -13.36 11.22 -8.47
N PHE A 195 -12.55 11.59 -9.45
CA PHE A 195 -12.87 11.35 -10.87
C PHE A 195 -12.85 9.86 -11.21
N VAL A 196 -11.85 9.12 -10.69
CA VAL A 196 -11.74 7.67 -10.91
C VAL A 196 -12.92 6.94 -10.27
N HIS A 197 -13.34 7.35 -9.06
CA HIS A 197 -14.49 6.79 -8.37
C HIS A 197 -15.79 6.96 -9.17
N ALA A 198 -16.02 8.13 -9.76
CA ALA A 198 -17.17 8.36 -10.61
C ALA A 198 -17.19 7.43 -11.84
N GLN A 199 -16.04 7.27 -12.51
CA GLN A 199 -15.92 6.36 -13.67
C GLN A 199 -16.15 4.89 -13.29
N PHE A 200 -15.57 4.44 -12.18
CA PHE A 200 -15.72 3.06 -11.72
C PHE A 200 -17.14 2.78 -11.20
N GLY A 201 -17.78 3.75 -10.56
CA GLY A 201 -19.19 3.63 -10.15
C GLY A 201 -20.11 3.42 -11.34
N TRP A 202 -19.90 4.16 -12.43
CA TRP A 202 -20.66 4.02 -13.67
C TRP A 202 -20.40 2.67 -14.36
N ALA A 203 -19.15 2.19 -14.37
CA ALA A 203 -18.79 0.89 -14.95
C ALA A 203 -19.34 -0.31 -14.16
N VAL A 204 -19.26 -0.27 -12.82
CA VAL A 204 -19.79 -1.33 -11.93
C VAL A 204 -21.32 -1.39 -11.99
N PHE A 205 -21.99 -0.24 -12.15
CA PHE A 205 -23.44 -0.19 -12.28
C PHE A 205 -23.94 -1.01 -13.48
N HIS A 206 -23.28 -0.87 -14.64
CA HIS A 206 -23.67 -1.56 -15.88
C HIS A 206 -23.29 -3.05 -15.89
N LEU A 207 -22.22 -3.45 -15.17
CA LEU A 207 -21.74 -4.84 -15.21
C LEU A 207 -22.56 -5.77 -14.31
N VAL A 208 -22.91 -5.35 -13.10
CA VAL A 208 -23.47 -6.28 -12.09
C VAL A 208 -25.00 -6.34 -12.12
N GLY A 209 -25.68 -5.39 -12.76
CA GLY A 209 -27.15 -5.31 -12.70
C GLY A 209 -27.65 -5.10 -11.26
N ALA A 210 -28.96 -5.16 -11.05
CA ALA A 210 -29.62 -4.67 -9.83
C ALA A 210 -29.54 -5.59 -8.59
N SER A 211 -28.68 -6.61 -8.53
CA SER A 211 -28.55 -7.43 -7.31
C SER A 211 -27.53 -6.80 -6.32
N PRO A 212 -27.97 -6.26 -5.17
CA PRO A 212 -27.09 -5.60 -4.22
C PRO A 212 -26.18 -6.59 -3.47
N ASP A 213 -26.62 -7.84 -3.30
CA ASP A 213 -25.92 -8.83 -2.47
C ASP A 213 -24.60 -9.30 -3.11
N LEU A 214 -24.60 -9.54 -4.42
CA LEU A 214 -23.39 -9.90 -5.17
C LEU A 214 -22.36 -8.76 -5.15
N LYS A 215 -22.81 -7.50 -5.21
CA LYS A 215 -21.94 -6.32 -5.10
C LYS A 215 -21.31 -6.22 -3.71
N ARG A 216 -22.06 -6.54 -2.65
CA ARG A 216 -21.57 -6.48 -1.27
C ARG A 216 -20.51 -7.56 -1.00
N ALA A 217 -20.79 -8.81 -1.40
CA ALA A 217 -19.86 -9.92 -1.25
C ALA A 217 -18.55 -9.67 -2.02
N HIS A 218 -18.62 -9.19 -3.26
CA HIS A 218 -17.44 -8.89 -4.06
C HIS A 218 -16.57 -7.80 -3.43
N ARG A 219 -17.19 -6.74 -2.89
CA ARG A 219 -16.48 -5.65 -2.21
C ARG A 219 -15.75 -6.14 -0.97
N HIS A 220 -16.37 -7.02 -0.18
CA HIS A 220 -15.74 -7.60 1.02
C HIS A 220 -14.53 -8.46 0.64
N TYR A 221 -14.68 -9.35 -0.35
CA TYR A 221 -13.58 -10.16 -0.86
C TYR A 221 -12.41 -9.32 -1.37
N GLN A 222 -12.70 -8.29 -2.17
CA GLN A 222 -11.70 -7.35 -2.67
C GLN A 222 -10.97 -6.60 -1.55
N THR A 223 -11.68 -6.23 -0.48
CA THR A 223 -11.10 -5.55 0.68
C THR A 223 -10.18 -6.50 1.46
N MET A 224 -10.58 -7.76 1.64
CA MET A 224 -9.73 -8.75 2.32
C MET A 224 -8.43 -9.00 1.55
N ILE A 225 -8.51 -9.13 0.22
CA ILE A 225 -7.31 -9.26 -0.63
C ILE A 225 -6.45 -8.01 -0.57
N SER A 226 -7.05 -6.82 -0.59
CA SER A 226 -6.29 -5.57 -0.55
C SER A 226 -5.52 -5.43 0.76
N LEU A 227 -6.13 -5.81 1.88
CA LEU A 227 -5.49 -5.84 3.20
C LEU A 227 -4.41 -6.92 3.29
N LEU A 228 -4.66 -8.11 2.74
CA LEU A 228 -3.67 -9.18 2.70
C LEU A 228 -2.41 -8.76 1.94
N LYS A 229 -2.54 -8.10 0.79
CA LYS A 229 -1.41 -7.56 0.02
C LYS A 229 -0.61 -6.52 0.81
N MET A 230 -1.30 -5.65 1.55
CA MET A 230 -0.65 -4.67 2.44
C MET A 230 0.09 -5.36 3.59
N LEU A 231 -0.50 -6.38 4.21
CA LEU A 231 0.12 -7.13 5.29
C LEU A 231 1.38 -7.87 4.82
N LEU A 232 1.34 -8.44 3.61
CA LEU A 232 2.52 -9.04 2.98
C LEU A 232 3.64 -8.02 2.79
N PHE A 233 3.32 -6.79 2.36
CA PHE A 233 4.32 -5.72 2.27
C PHE A 233 4.93 -5.38 3.64
N PHE A 234 4.11 -5.21 4.68
CA PHE A 234 4.63 -4.93 6.03
C PHE A 234 5.51 -6.07 6.55
N GLY A 235 5.14 -7.33 6.28
CA GLY A 235 5.98 -8.50 6.58
C GLY A 235 7.32 -8.46 5.86
N LEU A 236 7.32 -8.19 4.53
CA LEU A 236 8.54 -8.07 3.74
C LEU A 236 9.42 -6.90 4.20
N ALA A 237 8.82 -5.76 4.56
CA ALA A 237 9.52 -4.59 5.08
C ALA A 237 10.20 -4.90 6.43
N PHE A 238 9.52 -5.62 7.32
CA PHE A 238 10.10 -6.08 8.57
C PHE A 238 11.27 -7.04 8.32
N CYS A 239 11.09 -8.05 7.46
CA CYS A 239 12.17 -8.97 7.10
C CYS A 239 13.37 -8.27 6.46
N THR A 240 13.13 -7.29 5.57
CA THR A 240 14.21 -6.50 4.95
C THR A 240 14.97 -5.70 5.99
N ALA A 241 14.27 -5.16 7.00
CA ALA A 241 14.91 -4.41 8.06
C ALA A 241 15.81 -5.28 8.94
N ASP A 242 15.41 -6.53 9.21
CA ASP A 242 16.21 -7.48 9.97
C ASP A 242 17.37 -8.05 9.14
N ASP A 243 17.13 -8.40 7.88
CA ASP A 243 18.15 -8.91 6.96
C ASP A 243 19.27 -7.88 6.73
N VAL A 244 18.94 -6.61 6.49
CA VAL A 244 19.96 -5.55 6.32
C VAL A 244 20.78 -5.33 7.59
N ARG A 245 20.18 -5.52 8.78
CA ARG A 245 20.92 -5.46 10.05
C ARG A 245 21.87 -6.66 10.22
N LEU A 246 21.41 -7.86 9.85
CA LEU A 246 22.15 -9.11 9.97
C LEU A 246 23.26 -9.25 8.91
N SER A 247 23.01 -8.83 7.67
CA SER A 247 23.98 -8.89 6.56
C SER A 247 25.25 -8.09 6.84
N ARG A 248 25.18 -7.03 7.65
CA ARG A 248 26.36 -6.27 8.11
C ARG A 248 26.94 -6.77 9.44
N ALA A 249 26.37 -7.82 10.04
CA ALA A 249 26.82 -8.41 11.31
C ALA A 249 27.57 -9.75 11.14
N ASP A 250 27.72 -10.25 9.91
CA ASP A 250 28.31 -11.53 9.50
C ASP A 250 27.53 -12.80 9.92
N GLY A 251 27.21 -13.63 8.91
CA GLY A 251 27.02 -15.09 9.07
C GLY A 251 25.60 -15.64 9.22
N GLY A 252 24.75 -15.48 8.19
CA GLY A 252 23.71 -16.46 7.85
C GLY A 252 22.49 -16.57 8.77
N GLY A 253 21.41 -15.89 8.40
CA GLY A 253 20.10 -16.09 9.01
C GLY A 253 19.03 -15.51 8.11
N TYR A 254 18.71 -16.20 7.02
CA TYR A 254 17.60 -15.80 6.15
C TYR A 254 16.30 -15.83 6.97
N CYS A 255 15.59 -14.69 7.04
CA CYS A 255 14.18 -14.67 7.44
C CYS A 255 13.36 -15.36 6.35
N ILE A 256 13.45 -16.67 6.26
CA ILE A 256 12.44 -17.47 5.58
C ILE A 256 11.23 -17.43 6.50
N PHE A 257 10.19 -16.73 6.03
CA PHE A 257 8.83 -16.77 6.55
C PHE A 257 8.42 -18.24 6.71
N HIS A 258 8.65 -18.81 7.90
CA HIS A 258 8.01 -20.05 8.31
C HIS A 258 6.58 -19.66 8.69
N LEU A 259 5.73 -19.59 7.68
CA LEU A 259 4.29 -19.52 7.82
C LEU A 259 3.76 -20.94 8.10
#